data_AF-A0A963EHB9-F1
#
_entry.id   AF-A0A963EHB9-F1
#
_cell.length_a   1.000
_cell.length_b   1.000
_cell.length_c   1.000
_cell.angle_alpha   90.00
_cell.angle_beta   90.00
_cell.angle_gamma   90.00
#
_symmetry.space_group_name_H-M   'P 1'
#
loop_
_entity.id
_entity.type
_entity.pdbx_description
1 polymer ?
#
loop_
_entity_poly.entity_id
_entity_poly.type
_entity_poly.pdbx_seq_one_letter_code
_entity_poly.pdbx_strand_id
1 'polypeptide(L)'
;MLPRFIRPLLTCAVVAASTVPMAPAEALTSIAVRLKAEAGSDFSRYRLRVNGKVVADRVVKESHWTDENFVVETLDADKQNRVSIEHYFDTPSRALYVDRITVDGTAVSASSGVQDVGPQDGRFLRRGAKAGHFPWNGILTVSLPSEAFGSGHPDESEGVAGNPSGSVQTVASGGSTYFRPPMPLSKLRIYNIKPSGIQRVTGGANEDLLLVSPNGEINGKFQIDVRGFRGVYWIGASFNPRPLGHLITPRGKKVDGVGSLVRIQTHANAAGRPFIYLDRMRLKTDHITFG
;
A
#
# COMPACT_ATOMS: atom_id res chain seq x y z
N MET A 1 73.60 -61.00 -45.27
CA MET A 1 72.55 -61.16 -44.24
C MET A 1 72.39 -59.82 -43.54
N LEU A 2 71.24 -59.14 -43.73
CA LEU A 2 70.90 -57.86 -43.12
C LEU A 2 69.55 -58.04 -42.39
N PRO A 3 69.39 -57.56 -41.14
CA PRO A 3 68.15 -57.75 -40.41
C PRO A 3 67.10 -56.73 -40.88
N ARG A 4 65.89 -57.23 -41.18
CA ARG A 4 64.71 -56.41 -41.49
C ARG A 4 64.19 -55.78 -40.20
N PHE A 5 64.25 -54.45 -40.10
CA PHE A 5 63.56 -53.68 -39.08
C PHE A 5 62.07 -53.54 -39.44
N ILE A 6 61.21 -54.15 -38.62
CA ILE A 6 59.76 -53.98 -38.69
C ILE A 6 59.40 -52.73 -37.88
N ARG A 7 58.90 -51.67 -38.54
CA ARG A 7 58.38 -50.48 -37.85
C ARG A 7 56.96 -50.77 -37.36
N PRO A 8 56.63 -50.56 -36.08
CA PRO A 8 55.25 -50.64 -35.61
C PRO A 8 54.47 -49.41 -36.10
N LEU A 9 53.34 -49.64 -36.74
CA LEU A 9 52.33 -48.63 -37.03
C LEU A 9 51.69 -48.23 -35.69
N LEU A 10 52.10 -47.09 -35.13
CA LEU A 10 51.41 -46.46 -34.01
C LEU A 10 50.13 -45.81 -34.55
N THR A 11 49.00 -46.48 -34.37
CA THR A 11 47.68 -45.89 -34.65
C THR A 11 47.29 -45.02 -33.46
N CYS A 12 47.46 -43.70 -33.57
CA CYS A 12 46.91 -42.75 -32.62
C CYS A 12 45.37 -42.78 -32.72
N ALA A 13 44.71 -43.40 -31.76
CA ALA A 13 43.27 -43.25 -31.58
C ALA A 13 42.99 -41.82 -31.10
N VAL A 14 42.37 -41.01 -31.96
CA VAL A 14 41.83 -39.71 -31.57
C VAL A 14 40.61 -39.99 -30.69
N VAL A 15 40.77 -39.85 -29.37
CA VAL A 15 39.65 -39.87 -28.42
C VAL A 15 38.86 -38.58 -28.65
N ALA A 16 37.74 -38.68 -29.36
CA ALA A 16 36.82 -37.56 -29.51
C ALA A 16 36.30 -37.19 -28.11
N ALA A 17 36.66 -35.99 -27.65
CA ALA A 17 36.14 -35.46 -26.40
C ALA A 17 34.63 -35.29 -26.56
N SER A 18 33.86 -36.07 -25.80
CA SER A 18 32.41 -35.93 -25.73
C SER A 18 32.10 -34.58 -25.09
N THR A 19 31.73 -33.60 -25.90
CA THR A 19 31.26 -32.30 -25.42
C THR A 19 29.88 -32.53 -24.79
N VAL A 20 29.85 -32.62 -23.46
CA VAL A 20 28.58 -32.57 -22.72
C VAL A 20 27.92 -31.24 -23.07
N PRO A 21 26.72 -31.22 -23.66
CA PRO A 21 26.03 -29.96 -23.93
C PRO A 21 25.85 -29.23 -22.60
N MET A 22 26.53 -28.10 -22.45
CA MET A 22 26.38 -27.25 -21.29
C MET A 22 24.95 -26.73 -21.30
N ALA A 23 24.20 -26.96 -20.22
CA ALA A 23 22.85 -26.43 -20.11
C ALA A 23 22.88 -24.91 -20.38
N PRO A 24 21.95 -24.37 -21.18
CA PRO A 24 21.92 -22.95 -21.47
C PRO A 24 21.86 -22.18 -20.16
N ALA A 25 22.70 -21.16 -20.01
CA ALA A 25 22.71 -20.30 -18.85
C ALA A 25 21.31 -19.67 -18.70
N GLU A 26 20.68 -19.86 -17.54
CA GLU A 26 19.37 -19.25 -17.26
C GLU A 26 19.50 -17.72 -17.39
N ALA A 27 18.70 -17.13 -18.27
CA ALA A 27 18.75 -15.70 -18.55
C ALA A 27 18.28 -14.91 -17.32
N LEU A 28 19.09 -14.04 -16.74
CA LEU A 28 18.66 -13.25 -15.58
C LEU A 28 17.95 -11.96 -16.01
N THR A 29 16.93 -11.56 -15.26
CA THR A 29 16.22 -10.28 -15.48
C THR A 29 16.83 -9.18 -14.62
N SER A 30 17.12 -8.03 -15.23
CA SER A 30 17.64 -6.84 -14.56
C SER A 30 16.50 -5.89 -14.20
N ILE A 31 16.44 -5.45 -12.94
CA ILE A 31 15.46 -4.49 -12.45
C ILE A 31 16.20 -3.32 -11.82
N ALA A 32 15.93 -2.08 -12.27
CA ALA A 32 16.40 -0.87 -11.62
C ALA A 32 15.23 -0.06 -11.08
N VAL A 33 15.35 0.45 -9.86
CA VAL A 33 14.33 1.29 -9.22
C VAL A 33 14.92 2.66 -8.93
N ARG A 34 14.29 3.71 -9.49
CA ARG A 34 14.68 5.10 -9.23
C ARG A 34 13.84 5.69 -8.12
N LEU A 35 14.46 5.99 -6.99
CA LEU A 35 13.75 6.39 -5.78
C LEU A 35 14.55 7.40 -4.94
N LYS A 36 13.88 7.98 -3.93
CA LYS A 36 14.51 8.82 -2.90
C LYS A 36 13.67 8.85 -1.63
N ALA A 37 14.30 9.20 -0.52
CA ALA A 37 13.62 9.52 0.74
C ALA A 37 13.15 11.00 0.77
N GLU A 38 12.20 11.29 1.64
CA GLU A 38 11.82 12.66 2.01
C GLU A 38 13.03 13.46 2.51
N ALA A 39 13.13 14.74 2.15
CA ALA A 39 14.19 15.59 2.66
C ALA A 39 14.05 15.77 4.18
N GLY A 40 15.14 15.52 4.92
CA GLY A 40 15.13 15.56 6.39
C GLY A 40 14.59 14.29 7.06
N SER A 41 14.26 13.24 6.28
CA SER A 41 14.05 11.89 6.80
C SER A 41 15.39 11.24 7.16
N ASP A 42 15.44 10.47 8.26
CA ASP A 42 16.63 9.66 8.59
C ASP A 42 16.84 8.52 7.59
N PHE A 43 15.72 7.93 7.11
CA PHE A 43 15.67 6.88 6.10
C PHE A 43 14.21 6.49 5.78
N SER A 44 14.00 5.84 4.64
CA SER A 44 12.76 5.12 4.30
C SER A 44 13.09 3.64 4.05
N ARG A 45 12.18 2.72 4.37
CA ARG A 45 12.37 1.27 4.11
C ARG A 45 11.37 0.76 3.11
N TYR A 46 11.83 -0.05 2.17
CA TYR A 46 10.96 -0.62 1.17
C TYR A 46 11.34 -2.06 0.85
N ARG A 47 10.38 -2.80 0.30
CA ARG A 47 10.58 -4.12 -0.29
C ARG A 47 10.29 -4.07 -1.77
N LEU A 48 11.20 -4.62 -2.56
CA LEU A 48 10.94 -4.95 -3.96
C LEU A 48 10.26 -6.31 -4.00
N ARG A 49 9.12 -6.39 -4.68
CA ARG A 49 8.39 -7.62 -4.92
C ARG A 49 8.25 -7.86 -6.42
N VAL A 50 8.38 -9.11 -6.80
CA VAL A 50 8.12 -9.58 -8.16
C VAL A 50 7.12 -10.72 -8.09
N ASN A 51 6.00 -10.58 -8.79
CA ASN A 51 4.89 -11.54 -8.75
C ASN A 51 4.44 -11.89 -7.32
N GLY A 52 4.46 -10.90 -6.42
CA GLY A 52 4.07 -11.02 -5.01
C GLY A 52 5.15 -11.54 -4.06
N LYS A 53 6.23 -12.15 -4.58
CA LYS A 53 7.39 -12.62 -3.81
C LYS A 53 8.35 -11.47 -3.51
N VAL A 54 8.79 -11.33 -2.27
CA VAL A 54 9.81 -10.35 -1.88
C VAL A 54 11.17 -10.79 -2.44
N VAL A 55 11.79 -9.95 -3.25
CA VAL A 55 13.12 -10.20 -3.84
C VAL A 55 14.21 -9.33 -3.21
N ALA A 56 13.84 -8.19 -2.61
CA ALA A 56 14.77 -7.36 -1.85
C ALA A 56 14.06 -6.62 -0.71
N ASP A 57 14.83 -6.32 0.34
CA ASP A 57 14.46 -5.45 1.46
C ASP A 57 15.60 -4.43 1.65
N ARG A 58 15.27 -3.14 1.62
CA ARG A 58 16.24 -2.05 1.46
C ARG A 58 15.90 -0.82 2.29
N VAL A 59 16.92 0.01 2.50
CA VAL A 59 16.86 1.27 3.23
C VAL A 59 17.42 2.37 2.33
N VAL A 60 16.67 3.44 2.15
CA VAL A 60 17.03 4.61 1.34
C VAL A 60 17.24 5.78 2.28
N LYS A 61 18.39 6.45 2.19
CA LYS A 61 18.70 7.64 3.03
C LYS A 61 18.79 8.92 2.21
N GLU A 62 18.94 8.77 0.90
CA GLU A 62 19.27 9.82 -0.02
C GLU A 62 18.00 10.64 -0.32
N SER A 63 18.10 11.96 -0.13
CA SER A 63 17.04 12.91 -0.49
C SER A 63 17.08 13.34 -1.96
N HIS A 64 18.05 12.83 -2.72
CA HIS A 64 18.17 12.97 -4.16
C HIS A 64 17.87 11.63 -4.85
N TRP A 65 17.47 11.70 -6.12
CA TRP A 65 17.14 10.49 -6.89
C TRP A 65 18.37 9.58 -7.03
N THR A 66 18.19 8.33 -6.66
CA THR A 66 19.18 7.25 -6.81
C THR A 66 18.56 6.12 -7.60
N ASP A 67 19.39 5.41 -8.37
CA ASP A 67 18.98 4.20 -9.09
C ASP A 67 19.56 2.98 -8.33
N GLU A 68 18.70 2.12 -7.80
CA GLU A 68 19.08 0.85 -7.18
C GLU A 68 18.86 -0.30 -8.16
N ASN A 69 19.88 -1.13 -8.37
CA ASN A 69 19.85 -2.23 -9.34
C ASN A 69 19.73 -3.60 -8.66
N PHE A 70 18.93 -4.48 -9.25
CA PHE A 70 18.63 -5.82 -8.80
C PHE A 70 18.72 -6.80 -9.97
N VAL A 71 19.12 -8.03 -9.67
CA VAL A 71 19.11 -9.14 -10.61
C VAL A 71 18.20 -10.21 -10.02
N VAL A 72 17.21 -10.66 -10.79
CA VAL A 72 16.24 -11.67 -10.37
C VAL A 72 16.22 -12.83 -11.37
N GLU A 73 15.61 -13.94 -10.95
CA GLU A 73 15.28 -15.08 -11.82
C GLU A 73 14.51 -14.58 -13.05
N THR A 74 14.67 -15.28 -14.18
CA THR A 74 14.00 -14.94 -15.45
C THR A 74 12.51 -14.74 -15.24
N LEU A 75 11.99 -13.63 -15.72
CA LEU A 75 10.55 -13.41 -15.76
C LEU A 75 9.98 -13.97 -17.05
N ASP A 76 8.91 -14.75 -16.90
CA ASP A 76 8.24 -15.43 -18.00
C ASP A 76 7.56 -14.38 -18.90
N ALA A 77 8.08 -14.20 -20.12
CA ALA A 77 7.60 -13.18 -21.06
C ALA A 77 6.15 -13.42 -21.51
N ASP A 78 5.68 -14.66 -21.47
CA ASP A 78 4.31 -15.03 -21.88
C ASP A 78 3.29 -14.78 -20.76
N LYS A 79 3.76 -14.39 -19.56
CA LYS A 79 2.90 -14.10 -18.41
C LYS A 79 2.89 -12.62 -18.09
N GLN A 80 1.74 -12.16 -17.61
CA GLN A 80 1.65 -10.85 -16.99
C GLN A 80 2.46 -10.84 -15.69
N ASN A 81 3.67 -10.27 -15.75
CA ASN A 81 4.51 -10.06 -14.59
C ASN A 81 4.13 -8.75 -13.88
N ARG A 82 4.30 -8.74 -12.55
CA ARG A 82 4.05 -7.59 -11.69
C ARG A 82 5.30 -7.26 -10.91
N VAL A 83 5.71 -6.00 -10.97
CA VAL A 83 6.76 -5.46 -10.11
C VAL A 83 6.12 -4.47 -9.14
N SER A 84 6.39 -4.66 -7.85
CA SER A 84 5.80 -3.86 -6.81
C SER A 84 6.84 -3.33 -5.83
N ILE A 85 6.62 -2.10 -5.36
CA ILE A 85 7.41 -1.46 -4.30
C ILE A 85 6.51 -1.30 -3.09
N GLU A 86 6.81 -2.04 -2.03
CA GLU A 86 6.11 -1.94 -0.76
C GLU A 86 6.88 -1.01 0.18
N HIS A 87 6.31 0.15 0.49
CA HIS A 87 6.78 1.01 1.58
C HIS A 87 6.07 0.57 2.86
N TYR A 88 6.83 0.16 3.88
CA TYR A 88 6.28 -0.45 5.11
C TYR A 88 6.77 0.23 6.40
N PHE A 89 7.28 1.47 6.28
CA PHE A 89 7.79 2.23 7.41
C PHE A 89 6.90 3.44 7.72
N ASP A 90 6.28 3.41 8.92
CA ASP A 90 5.12 4.23 9.25
C ASP A 90 5.45 5.40 10.18
N THR A 91 6.16 6.39 9.66
CA THR A 91 6.21 7.69 10.33
C THR A 91 5.99 8.81 9.32
N PRO A 92 5.18 9.84 9.63
CA PRO A 92 4.87 10.93 8.71
C PRO A 92 6.08 11.68 8.15
N SER A 93 7.24 11.62 8.82
CA SER A 93 8.48 12.27 8.39
C SER A 93 9.34 11.41 7.46
N ARG A 94 8.91 10.21 7.07
CA ARG A 94 9.71 9.24 6.30
C ARG A 94 8.97 8.79 5.04
N ALA A 95 8.62 9.73 4.17
CA ALA A 95 8.02 9.40 2.89
C ALA A 95 9.05 8.76 1.94
N LEU A 96 8.55 7.90 1.05
CA LEU A 96 9.32 7.34 -0.06
C LEU A 96 8.76 7.89 -1.37
N TYR A 97 9.65 8.26 -2.28
CA TYR A 97 9.29 8.67 -3.64
C TYR A 97 9.86 7.68 -4.63
N VAL A 98 9.05 7.24 -5.57
CA VAL A 98 9.47 6.36 -6.66
C VAL A 98 9.17 7.07 -7.98
N ASP A 99 10.19 7.29 -8.80
CA ASP A 99 10.05 7.97 -10.10
C ASP A 99 9.69 6.97 -11.20
N ARG A 100 10.51 5.91 -11.32
CA ARG A 100 10.38 4.88 -12.35
C ARG A 100 10.96 3.55 -11.91
N ILE A 101 10.50 2.50 -12.57
CA ILE A 101 11.04 1.14 -12.49
C ILE A 101 11.47 0.77 -13.91
N THR A 102 12.71 0.34 -14.08
CA THR A 102 13.26 -0.13 -15.35
C THR A 102 13.44 -1.64 -15.29
N VAL A 103 12.91 -2.38 -16.26
CA VAL A 103 13.12 -3.84 -16.37
C VAL A 103 13.71 -4.15 -17.74
N ASP A 104 14.87 -4.82 -17.75
CA ASP A 104 15.64 -5.15 -18.95
C ASP A 104 15.80 -3.95 -19.91
N GLY A 105 16.07 -2.77 -19.32
CA GLY A 105 16.24 -1.50 -20.06
C GLY A 105 14.94 -0.75 -20.36
N THR A 106 13.77 -1.38 -20.20
CA THR A 106 12.46 -0.76 -20.42
C THR A 106 11.97 -0.01 -19.18
N ALA A 107 11.93 1.32 -19.26
CA ALA A 107 11.51 2.17 -18.15
C ALA A 107 9.99 2.38 -18.12
N VAL A 108 9.38 2.16 -16.95
CA VAL A 108 7.97 2.43 -16.67
C VAL A 108 7.86 3.45 -15.54
N SER A 109 7.13 4.54 -15.80
CA SER A 109 6.91 5.57 -14.79
C SER A 109 6.06 5.03 -13.64
N ALA A 110 6.46 5.34 -12.40
CA ALA A 110 5.67 5.03 -11.22
C ALA A 110 4.26 5.63 -11.27
N SER A 111 4.10 6.77 -11.96
CA SER A 111 2.80 7.43 -12.13
C SER A 111 1.79 6.61 -12.95
N SER A 112 2.26 5.70 -13.80
CA SER A 112 1.42 4.77 -14.57
C SER A 112 0.93 3.58 -13.74
N GLY A 113 1.55 3.36 -12.57
CA GLY A 113 1.22 2.27 -11.67
C GLY A 113 -0.10 2.46 -10.92
N VAL A 114 -0.54 1.38 -10.29
CA VAL A 114 -1.62 1.38 -9.33
C VAL A 114 -1.00 1.35 -7.94
N GLN A 115 -1.28 2.36 -7.14
CA GLN A 115 -0.81 2.48 -5.77
C GLN A 115 -1.94 2.06 -4.82
N ASP A 116 -1.74 1.01 -4.03
CA ASP A 116 -2.64 0.72 -2.91
C ASP A 116 -2.13 1.45 -1.66
N VAL A 117 -2.80 2.56 -1.35
CA VAL A 117 -2.51 3.41 -0.19
C VAL A 117 -3.30 2.89 1.02
N GLY A 118 -3.07 1.63 1.40
CA GLY A 118 -3.90 0.97 2.40
C GLY A 118 -3.39 -0.35 2.96
N PRO A 119 -4.28 -1.14 3.62
CA PRO A 119 -3.97 -2.46 4.18
C PRO A 119 -3.49 -3.53 3.19
N GLN A 120 -2.96 -3.15 2.02
CA GLN A 120 -2.58 -4.04 0.92
C GLN A 120 -3.70 -5.01 0.54
N ASP A 121 -4.95 -4.57 0.67
CA ASP A 121 -6.16 -5.36 0.43
C ASP A 121 -6.79 -5.04 -0.94
N GLY A 122 -6.14 -4.19 -1.73
CA GLY A 122 -6.57 -3.76 -3.06
C GLY A 122 -7.77 -2.81 -3.04
N ARG A 123 -8.19 -2.31 -1.87
CA ARG A 123 -9.39 -1.47 -1.76
C ARG A 123 -9.10 0.02 -1.94
N PHE A 124 -7.89 0.47 -1.63
CA PHE A 124 -7.53 1.89 -1.63
C PHE A 124 -6.57 2.22 -2.78
N LEU A 125 -7.04 1.97 -4.00
CA LEU A 125 -6.24 2.17 -5.21
C LEU A 125 -6.23 3.64 -5.65
N ARG A 126 -5.03 4.18 -5.83
CA ARG A 126 -4.76 5.47 -6.46
C ARG A 126 -4.01 5.24 -7.77
N ARG A 127 -4.47 5.88 -8.85
CA ARG A 127 -3.76 5.96 -10.14
C ARG A 127 -3.25 7.38 -10.36
N GLY A 128 -2.15 7.53 -11.07
CA GLY A 128 -1.64 8.86 -11.46
C GLY A 128 -1.05 9.69 -10.32
N ALA A 129 -0.59 9.05 -9.23
CA ALA A 129 0.10 9.78 -8.17
C ALA A 129 1.38 10.42 -8.73
N LYS A 130 1.54 11.74 -8.51
CA LYS A 130 2.77 12.47 -8.88
C LYS A 130 3.98 11.77 -8.27
N ALA A 131 4.88 11.28 -9.13
CA ALA A 131 6.14 10.61 -8.76
C ALA A 131 6.03 9.58 -7.63
N GLY A 132 4.99 8.72 -7.67
CA GLY A 132 4.85 7.59 -6.74
C GLY A 132 5.06 7.99 -5.28
N HIS A 133 4.48 9.11 -4.86
CA HIS A 133 4.64 9.60 -3.49
C HIS A 133 3.94 8.65 -2.50
N PHE A 134 4.71 8.02 -1.61
CA PHE A 134 4.25 7.20 -0.49
C PHE A 134 4.35 8.01 0.81
N PRO A 135 3.34 8.83 1.15
CA PRO A 135 3.36 9.59 2.39
C PRO A 135 3.30 8.70 3.65
N TRP A 136 2.91 7.43 3.49
CA TRP A 136 2.88 6.40 4.53
C TRP A 136 2.83 5.00 3.87
N ASN A 137 2.70 3.93 4.68
CA ASN A 137 2.63 2.54 4.23
C ASN A 137 1.75 2.35 2.98
N GLY A 138 2.26 1.62 1.98
CA GLY A 138 1.53 1.33 0.75
C GLY A 138 2.35 0.50 -0.22
N ILE A 139 1.70 0.05 -1.28
CA ILE A 139 2.35 -0.72 -2.35
C ILE A 139 2.11 -0.06 -3.71
N LEU A 140 3.20 0.31 -4.38
CA LEU A 140 3.17 0.60 -5.81
C LEU A 140 3.12 -0.73 -6.54
N THR A 141 2.24 -0.90 -7.52
CA THR A 141 2.36 -1.99 -8.48
C THR A 141 2.34 -1.43 -9.89
N VAL A 142 3.38 -1.74 -10.66
CA VAL A 142 3.40 -1.49 -12.10
C VAL A 142 3.16 -2.82 -12.81
N SER A 143 2.19 -2.82 -13.72
CA SER A 143 2.06 -3.90 -14.70
C SER A 143 2.99 -3.55 -15.85
N LEU A 144 3.90 -4.46 -16.16
CA LEU A 144 4.81 -4.28 -17.28
C LEU A 144 4.16 -4.91 -18.51
N PRO A 145 4.24 -4.24 -19.68
CA PRO A 145 3.80 -4.84 -20.93
C PRO A 145 4.72 -6.05 -21.25
N SER A 146 4.21 -7.08 -21.92
CA SER A 146 4.97 -8.30 -22.24
C SER A 146 6.28 -7.99 -22.98
N GLU A 147 6.28 -6.94 -23.78
CA GLU A 147 7.40 -6.40 -24.55
C GLU A 147 8.57 -5.92 -23.67
N ALA A 148 8.32 -5.65 -22.38
CA ALA A 148 9.35 -5.24 -21.43
C ALA A 148 10.23 -6.41 -20.95
N PHE A 149 9.80 -7.66 -21.16
CA PHE A 149 10.55 -8.87 -20.85
C PHE A 149 11.05 -9.40 -22.19
N GLY A 150 12.27 -9.01 -22.55
CA GLY A 150 12.77 -9.14 -23.92
C GLY A 150 12.44 -10.48 -24.55
N SER A 151 12.00 -10.46 -25.81
CA SER A 151 11.95 -11.62 -26.70
C SER A 151 13.37 -12.05 -27.06
N GLY A 152 14.20 -12.35 -26.05
CA GLY A 152 15.60 -12.76 -26.18
C GLY A 152 15.78 -14.15 -26.79
N HIS A 153 14.86 -14.56 -27.68
CA HIS A 153 15.19 -15.51 -28.73
C HIS A 153 15.65 -14.70 -29.94
N PRO A 154 16.87 -14.93 -30.46
CA PRO A 154 17.24 -14.43 -31.78
C PRO A 154 16.39 -15.20 -32.81
N ASP A 155 15.16 -14.73 -33.03
CA ASP A 155 14.33 -15.22 -34.13
C ASP A 155 14.67 -14.40 -35.38
N GLU A 156 15.41 -15.05 -36.27
CA GLU A 156 15.66 -14.63 -37.62
C GLU A 156 14.32 -14.70 -38.39
N SER A 157 13.52 -13.63 -38.43
CA SER A 157 12.49 -13.48 -39.46
C SER A 157 12.09 -12.05 -39.77
N GLU A 158 11.94 -11.82 -41.07
CA GLU A 158 11.56 -10.58 -41.75
C GLU A 158 10.12 -10.15 -41.42
N GLY A 159 9.88 -8.84 -41.58
CA GLY A 159 8.77 -8.16 -40.93
C GLY A 159 7.39 -8.35 -41.55
N VAL A 160 6.36 -8.09 -40.72
CA VAL A 160 5.05 -7.59 -41.16
C VAL A 160 4.50 -6.67 -40.06
N ALA A 161 4.15 -5.45 -40.46
CA ALA A 161 3.52 -4.44 -39.60
C ALA A 161 2.04 -4.76 -39.34
N GLY A 162 1.61 -4.64 -38.08
CA GLY A 162 0.21 -4.73 -37.69
C GLY A 162 -0.04 -4.08 -36.33
N ASN A 163 -0.65 -2.89 -36.36
CA ASN A 163 -1.09 -2.13 -35.19
C ASN A 163 -2.38 -2.76 -34.59
N PRO A 164 -2.60 -2.71 -33.27
CA PRO A 164 -3.92 -2.26 -32.83
C PRO A 164 -3.87 -1.26 -31.67
N SER A 165 -4.49 -0.12 -31.93
CA SER A 165 -4.86 0.92 -30.97
C SER A 165 -6.02 0.43 -30.09
N GLY A 166 -5.80 0.37 -28.77
CA GLY A 166 -6.83 0.17 -27.76
C GLY A 166 -6.85 1.36 -26.81
N SER A 167 -7.81 2.27 -26.98
CA SER A 167 -8.00 3.43 -26.12
C SER A 167 -8.69 3.04 -24.79
N VAL A 168 -7.97 3.17 -23.68
CA VAL A 168 -8.54 3.06 -22.33
C VAL A 168 -9.12 4.42 -21.93
N GLN A 169 -10.43 4.46 -21.68
CA GLN A 169 -11.13 5.65 -21.20
C GLN A 169 -10.69 6.01 -19.76
N THR A 170 -10.26 7.26 -19.59
CA THR A 170 -9.83 7.84 -18.31
C THR A 170 -11.03 8.48 -17.61
N VAL A 171 -11.46 7.92 -16.48
CA VAL A 171 -12.37 8.60 -15.53
C VAL A 171 -11.52 9.29 -14.47
N ALA A 172 -11.47 10.62 -14.51
CA ALA A 172 -10.81 11.43 -13.49
C ALA A 172 -11.71 11.53 -12.24
N SER A 173 -11.34 10.86 -11.14
CA SER A 173 -11.96 11.11 -9.83
C SER A 173 -11.13 12.11 -9.04
N GLY A 174 -11.74 13.25 -8.70
CA GLY A 174 -11.12 14.36 -7.96
C GLY A 174 -10.40 13.92 -6.69
N GLY A 175 -9.23 14.51 -6.47
CA GLY A 175 -8.36 14.23 -5.32
C GLY A 175 -9.00 14.64 -4.00
N SER A 176 -9.56 13.67 -3.28
CA SER A 176 -9.87 13.83 -1.86
C SER A 176 -8.62 13.51 -1.04
N THR A 177 -8.16 14.49 -0.27
CA THR A 177 -7.11 14.37 0.75
C THR A 177 -7.69 13.63 1.97
N TYR A 178 -7.81 12.30 1.87
CA TYR A 178 -8.26 11.49 3.01
C TYR A 178 -7.18 11.44 4.10
N PHE A 179 -7.46 12.13 5.20
CA PHE A 179 -6.73 12.06 6.47
C PHE A 179 -6.84 10.64 7.02
N ARG A 180 -5.73 9.90 7.10
CA ARG A 180 -5.65 8.65 7.87
C ARG A 180 -5.35 8.97 9.33
N PRO A 181 -5.99 8.27 10.27
CA PRO A 181 -5.71 8.47 11.67
C PRO A 181 -4.28 7.98 11.97
N PRO A 182 -3.55 8.67 12.86
CA PRO A 182 -2.25 8.17 13.31
C PRO A 182 -2.43 6.78 13.94
N MET A 183 -1.40 5.93 13.87
CA MET A 183 -1.45 4.62 14.51
C MET A 183 -1.69 4.75 16.02
N PRO A 184 -2.47 3.82 16.60
CA PRO A 184 -2.62 3.78 18.05
C PRO A 184 -1.25 3.54 18.68
N LEU A 185 -0.94 4.28 19.75
CA LEU A 185 0.25 4.01 20.55
C LEU A 185 0.12 2.67 21.27
N SER A 186 1.20 2.26 21.93
CA SER A 186 1.34 0.97 22.63
C SER A 186 0.26 0.64 23.67
N LYS A 187 -0.64 1.57 24.03
CA LYS A 187 -1.75 1.37 24.97
C LYS A 187 -3.10 1.67 24.34
N LEU A 188 -3.58 0.73 23.51
CA LEU A 188 -4.93 0.75 22.97
C LEU A 188 -5.91 0.06 23.94
N ARG A 189 -6.91 0.79 24.41
CA ARG A 189 -8.05 0.25 25.16
C ARG A 189 -9.21 0.00 24.22
N ILE A 190 -9.77 -1.21 24.26
CA ILE A 190 -10.99 -1.56 23.52
C ILE A 190 -12.18 -1.41 24.47
N TYR A 191 -13.20 -0.68 24.05
CA TYR A 191 -14.44 -0.51 24.80
C TYR A 191 -15.64 -0.89 23.94
N ASN A 192 -16.30 -1.98 24.32
CA ASN A 192 -17.53 -2.43 23.70
C ASN A 192 -18.68 -1.59 24.23
N ILE A 193 -19.31 -0.84 23.32
CA ILE A 193 -20.42 0.03 23.63
C ILE A 193 -21.66 -0.82 23.98
N LYS A 194 -22.32 -0.50 25.08
CA LYS A 194 -23.66 -1.03 25.38
C LYS A 194 -24.70 -0.35 24.47
N PRO A 195 -25.72 -1.08 23.98
CA PRO A 195 -26.72 -0.53 23.06
C PRO A 195 -27.64 0.54 23.67
N SER A 196 -27.63 0.72 24.99
CA SER A 196 -28.48 1.70 25.69
C SER A 196 -27.81 2.24 26.95
N GLY A 197 -28.29 3.40 27.42
CA GLY A 197 -27.87 4.03 28.68
C GLY A 197 -26.76 5.06 28.52
N ILE A 198 -26.41 5.69 29.65
CA ILE A 198 -25.31 6.65 29.75
C ILE A 198 -24.03 5.90 30.12
N GLN A 199 -23.03 5.99 29.27
CA GLN A 199 -21.72 5.36 29.42
C GLN A 199 -20.66 6.44 29.60
N ARG A 200 -19.75 6.23 30.56
CA ARG A 200 -18.61 7.11 30.80
C ARG A 200 -17.33 6.29 30.69
N VAL A 201 -16.39 6.77 29.89
CA VAL A 201 -15.10 6.12 29.69
C VAL A 201 -14.01 7.15 29.92
N THR A 202 -13.16 6.90 30.92
CA THR A 202 -12.03 7.77 31.26
C THR A 202 -10.71 7.05 31.02
N GLY A 203 -9.80 7.72 30.33
CA GLY A 203 -8.46 7.24 30.02
C GLY A 203 -7.36 8.19 30.50
N GLY A 204 -6.12 7.79 30.25
CA GLY A 204 -4.93 8.60 30.49
C GLY A 204 -4.36 9.26 29.23
N ALA A 205 -3.53 10.29 29.42
CA ALA A 205 -2.90 11.08 28.34
C ALA A 205 -2.04 10.28 27.34
N ASN A 206 -1.68 9.04 27.67
CA ASN A 206 -0.88 8.12 26.87
C ASN A 206 -1.68 6.89 26.41
N GLU A 207 -3.01 6.92 26.52
CA GLU A 207 -3.89 5.85 26.09
C GLU A 207 -4.73 6.29 24.89
N ASP A 208 -4.95 5.34 23.98
CA ASP A 208 -5.93 5.48 22.92
C ASP A 208 -7.14 4.60 23.20
N LEU A 209 -8.32 5.02 22.72
CA LEU A 209 -9.57 4.30 22.88
C LEU A 209 -10.11 3.85 21.53
N LEU A 210 -10.36 2.55 21.37
CA LEU A 210 -11.20 2.01 20.32
C LEU A 210 -12.59 1.71 20.86
N LEU A 211 -13.56 2.50 20.43
CA LEU A 211 -14.98 2.28 20.62
C LEU A 211 -15.49 1.30 19.58
N VAL A 212 -16.01 0.17 20.05
CA VAL A 212 -16.61 -0.87 19.21
C VAL A 212 -18.11 -0.84 19.43
N SER A 213 -18.85 -0.49 18.38
CA SER A 213 -20.30 -0.54 18.43
C SER A 213 -20.81 -1.99 18.49
N PRO A 214 -21.95 -2.25 19.17
CA PRO A 214 -22.61 -3.54 19.10
C PRO A 214 -23.06 -3.85 17.66
N ASN A 215 -23.16 -5.13 17.33
CA ASN A 215 -23.75 -5.56 16.06
C ASN A 215 -25.23 -5.17 16.03
N GLY A 216 -25.62 -4.34 15.05
CA GLY A 216 -26.99 -3.89 14.87
C GLY A 216 -27.14 -2.36 14.89
N GLU A 217 -28.39 -1.92 15.01
CA GLU A 217 -28.74 -0.49 15.13
C GLU A 217 -28.82 -0.10 16.61
N ILE A 218 -28.09 0.95 16.99
CA ILE A 218 -28.17 1.52 18.34
C ILE A 218 -29.42 2.41 18.39
N ASN A 219 -30.41 1.98 19.16
CA ASN A 219 -31.73 2.62 19.28
C ASN A 219 -31.99 3.04 20.74
N GLY A 220 -32.56 4.24 20.94
CA GLY A 220 -32.97 4.74 22.27
C GLY A 220 -31.96 5.66 22.96
N LYS A 221 -32.12 5.89 24.27
CA LYS A 221 -31.29 6.83 25.09
C LYS A 221 -29.87 6.31 25.26
N PHE A 222 -29.05 6.46 24.22
CA PHE A 222 -27.63 6.18 24.23
C PHE A 222 -26.84 7.49 24.35
N GLN A 223 -25.96 7.55 25.35
CA GLN A 223 -25.01 8.64 25.51
C GLN A 223 -23.67 8.05 25.92
N ILE A 224 -22.59 8.44 25.24
CA ILE A 224 -21.24 8.12 25.66
C ILE A 224 -20.45 9.40 25.93
N ASP A 225 -19.82 9.47 27.11
CA ASP A 225 -18.91 10.54 27.53
C ASP A 225 -17.49 9.96 27.62
N VAL A 226 -16.66 10.31 26.65
CA VAL A 226 -15.26 9.87 26.57
C VAL A 226 -14.36 11.00 27.04
N ARG A 227 -13.51 10.72 28.03
CA ARG A 227 -12.58 11.70 28.61
C ARG A 227 -11.16 11.18 28.74
N GLY A 228 -10.20 12.06 28.51
CA GLY A 228 -8.82 11.84 28.95
C GLY A 228 -7.96 10.93 28.07
N PHE A 229 -8.48 10.48 26.93
CA PHE A 229 -7.69 9.76 25.93
C PHE A 229 -6.96 10.73 24.99
N ARG A 230 -5.86 10.24 24.41
CA ARG A 230 -5.09 10.92 23.36
C ARG A 230 -5.79 10.79 22.01
N GLY A 231 -6.01 9.55 21.56
CA GLY A 231 -6.75 9.22 20.35
C GLY A 231 -8.05 8.48 20.64
N VAL A 232 -9.11 8.80 19.90
CA VAL A 232 -10.38 8.05 19.97
C VAL A 232 -10.72 7.55 18.57
N TYR A 233 -10.82 6.23 18.43
CA TYR A 233 -11.24 5.52 17.23
C TYR A 233 -12.65 4.99 17.46
N TRP A 234 -13.53 5.18 16.49
CA TRP A 234 -14.86 4.59 16.50
C TRP A 234 -15.04 3.72 15.26
N ILE A 235 -15.33 2.44 15.46
CA ILE A 235 -15.63 1.52 14.36
C ILE A 235 -17.03 0.95 14.53
N GLY A 236 -17.85 1.15 13.49
CA GLY A 236 -19.15 0.47 13.31
C GLY A 236 -20.37 1.21 13.86
N ALA A 237 -21.53 0.65 13.49
CA ALA A 237 -22.94 1.02 13.73
C ALA A 237 -23.64 1.91 12.69
N SER A 238 -24.93 1.56 12.52
CA SER A 238 -25.96 2.50 12.11
C SER A 238 -26.56 3.11 13.38
N PHE A 239 -26.62 4.43 13.45
CA PHE A 239 -27.27 5.17 14.52
C PHE A 239 -28.60 5.69 14.01
N ASN A 240 -29.68 5.38 14.72
CA ASN A 240 -30.94 6.06 14.56
C ASN A 240 -31.21 6.88 15.83
N PRO A 241 -30.84 8.18 15.85
CA PRO A 241 -31.31 9.09 16.87
C PRO A 241 -32.80 9.37 16.62
N ARG A 242 -33.68 8.39 16.85
CA ARG A 242 -35.11 8.67 17.07
C ARG A 242 -35.19 9.83 18.06
N PRO A 243 -36.11 10.80 17.93
CA PRO A 243 -35.99 12.12 18.54
C PRO A 243 -35.67 12.03 20.04
N LEU A 244 -34.39 12.22 20.36
CA LEU A 244 -33.86 12.08 21.72
C LEU A 244 -33.80 13.47 22.34
N GLY A 245 -34.96 13.95 22.79
CA GLY A 245 -35.04 15.15 23.62
C GLY A 245 -35.21 16.45 22.84
N HIS A 246 -35.04 17.55 23.56
CA HIS A 246 -35.24 18.92 23.08
C HIS A 246 -34.01 19.78 23.37
N LEU A 247 -33.59 20.61 22.43
CA LEU A 247 -32.74 21.76 22.73
C LEU A 247 -33.59 22.95 23.14
N ILE A 248 -33.07 23.79 24.03
CA ILE A 248 -33.65 25.09 24.34
C ILE A 248 -32.82 26.13 23.60
N THR A 249 -33.42 26.89 22.68
CA THR A 249 -32.72 27.97 21.97
C THR A 249 -32.24 29.03 22.96
N PRO A 250 -31.31 29.92 22.59
CA PRO A 250 -30.91 31.06 23.44
C PRO A 250 -32.09 31.96 23.87
N ARG A 251 -33.24 31.86 23.18
CA ARG A 251 -34.49 32.56 23.50
C ARG A 251 -35.49 31.71 24.28
N GLY A 252 -35.09 30.55 24.80
CA GLY A 252 -35.94 29.70 25.64
C GLY A 252 -36.90 28.75 24.88
N LYS A 253 -36.86 28.70 23.54
CA LYS A 253 -37.79 27.86 22.75
C LYS A 253 -37.30 26.42 22.72
N LYS A 254 -38.18 25.46 23.05
CA LYS A 254 -37.89 24.02 22.87
C LYS A 254 -37.89 23.67 21.38
N VAL A 255 -36.86 22.95 20.96
CA VAL A 255 -36.72 22.36 19.63
C VAL A 255 -36.63 20.85 19.85
N ASP A 256 -37.74 20.16 19.60
CA ASP A 256 -37.81 18.71 19.68
C ASP A 256 -36.92 18.06 18.61
N GLY A 257 -36.31 16.93 18.95
CA GLY A 257 -35.49 16.15 18.02
C GLY A 257 -33.99 16.44 18.08
N VAL A 258 -33.52 17.28 19.02
CA VAL A 258 -32.08 17.54 19.17
C VAL A 258 -31.55 16.98 20.48
N GLY A 259 -30.84 15.85 20.37
CA GLY A 259 -30.13 15.20 21.47
C GLY A 259 -28.65 15.02 21.16
N SER A 260 -27.79 15.26 22.15
CA SER A 260 -26.36 14.92 22.03
C SER A 260 -26.18 13.41 22.23
N LEU A 261 -26.10 12.66 21.13
CA LEU A 261 -25.87 11.21 21.13
C LEU A 261 -24.47 10.83 21.65
N VAL A 262 -23.49 11.70 21.41
CA VAL A 262 -22.07 11.44 21.66
C VAL A 262 -21.39 12.71 22.18
N ARG A 263 -20.66 12.60 23.29
CA ARG A 263 -19.75 13.64 23.78
C ARG A 263 -18.34 13.07 23.88
N ILE A 264 -17.42 13.60 23.09
CA ILE A 264 -16.01 13.20 23.12
C ILE A 264 -15.20 14.41 23.56
N GLN A 265 -14.44 14.26 24.65
CA GLN A 265 -13.51 15.26 25.15
C GLN A 265 -12.13 14.61 25.31
N THR A 266 -11.17 15.04 24.50
CA THR A 266 -9.80 14.55 24.58
C THR A 266 -9.06 15.17 25.78
N HIS A 267 -7.95 14.56 26.20
CA HIS A 267 -7.18 15.04 27.37
C HIS A 267 -6.59 16.43 27.12
N ALA A 268 -6.70 17.34 28.09
CA ALA A 268 -6.14 18.70 27.99
C ALA A 268 -4.61 18.70 27.80
N ASN A 269 -3.92 17.73 28.41
CA ASN A 269 -2.48 17.54 28.34
C ASN A 269 -2.12 16.22 27.62
N ALA A 270 -2.80 15.88 26.53
CA ALA A 270 -2.44 14.69 25.75
C ALA A 270 -0.95 14.77 25.33
N ALA A 271 -0.20 13.66 25.41
CA ALA A 271 1.24 13.64 25.06
C ALA A 271 1.51 13.81 23.54
N GLY A 272 0.51 14.24 22.78
CA GLY A 272 0.52 14.51 21.35
C GLY A 272 -0.76 15.24 20.95
N ARG A 273 -0.93 15.49 19.65
CA ARG A 273 -2.15 16.13 19.12
C ARG A 273 -3.34 15.18 19.28
N PRO A 274 -4.40 15.56 20.01
CA PRO A 274 -5.58 14.73 20.10
C PRO A 274 -6.28 14.63 18.75
N PHE A 275 -6.85 13.46 18.44
CA PHE A 275 -7.60 13.24 17.21
C PHE A 275 -8.79 12.31 17.45
N ILE A 276 -9.81 12.44 16.60
CA ILE A 276 -10.99 11.59 16.57
C ILE A 276 -11.08 10.97 15.18
N TYR A 277 -11.25 9.66 15.11
CA TYR A 277 -11.43 8.93 13.87
C TYR A 277 -12.75 8.18 13.87
N LEU A 278 -13.56 8.45 12.85
CA LEU A 278 -14.88 7.87 12.66
C LEU A 278 -14.86 7.06 11.36
N ASP A 279 -15.08 5.76 11.44
CA ASP A 279 -15.12 4.87 10.28
C ASP A 279 -16.38 4.01 10.27
N ARG A 280 -16.92 3.80 9.06
CA ARG A 280 -18.12 2.98 8.81
C ARG A 280 -19.35 3.38 9.65
N MET A 281 -19.49 4.67 9.95
CA MET A 281 -20.69 5.21 10.59
C MET A 281 -21.80 5.44 9.57
N ARG A 282 -23.01 4.98 9.87
CA ARG A 282 -24.23 5.38 9.14
C ARG A 282 -25.15 6.15 10.07
N LEU A 283 -25.45 7.41 9.75
CA LEU A 283 -26.47 8.17 10.44
C LEU A 283 -27.79 7.99 9.66
N LYS A 284 -28.79 7.37 10.28
CA LYS A 284 -30.16 7.36 9.77
C LYS A 284 -30.95 8.38 10.56
N THR A 285 -31.42 9.42 9.90
CA THR A 285 -32.21 10.47 10.54
C THR A 285 -33.54 10.53 9.83
N ASP A 286 -34.60 10.25 10.56
CA ASP A 286 -35.97 10.29 10.04
C ASP A 286 -36.44 11.76 9.86
N HIS A 287 -35.80 12.71 10.55
CA HIS A 287 -36.05 14.16 10.50
C HIS A 287 -34.74 14.95 10.76
N ILE A 288 -34.20 15.63 9.74
CA ILE A 288 -33.12 16.62 9.93
C ILE A 288 -33.78 17.99 10.05
N THR A 289 -33.63 18.66 11.18
CA THR A 289 -33.98 20.07 11.33
C THR A 289 -32.70 20.88 11.36
N PHE A 290 -32.49 21.73 10.35
CA PHE A 290 -31.45 22.76 10.39
C PHE A 290 -32.00 23.94 11.19
N GLY A 291 -31.27 24.36 12.23
CA GLY A 291 -31.57 25.53 13.05
C GLY A 291 -30.41 26.49 13.05
#